data_AF-A0A7S3DRA7-F1
#
_entry.id   AF-A0A7S3DRA7-F1
#
_cell.length_a   1.000
_cell.length_b   1.000
_cell.length_c   1.000
_cell.angle_alpha   90.00
_cell.angle_beta   90.00
_cell.angle_gamma   90.00
#
_symmetry.space_group_name_H-M   'P 1'
#
loop_
_entity.id
_entity.type
_entity.pdbx_description
1 polymer ?
#
loop_
_entity_poly.entity_id
_entity_poly.type
_entity_poly.pdbx_seq_one_letter_code
_entity_poly.pdbx_strand_id
1 'polypeptide(L)'
;MWELLDRLDREVMMLTTSEPGANLQRRLRLPLDYIVLRGVLLSWRDHVFAVANAGSATKEVLGDLHPMAVLSKVDRYLGFAATSSPGSGAALFEPSVHPYSIILHTLGQMNDRQERVQNGQELVEGMMERSRNNPQNVLLHPSNSIVYGMMTLWAQSKLPESSQKAEEWLEKMQTWWDQTHHENYQLNSNILVAVMEAHSHVSHGTLAFDRINELLVELKNLRGVDPNQDSIHYNRVCNAFAACHHPEAADAARAILDEMCESLKPNAPQSENCLPKPTTYTFSIVMSAYGRMARIDDVVKLFKYLEGLSQEDPSLTPSTHCYLSLIWAYAKVNDAANTEAALMQMIQAKSERGNPTGDLDTGAWNAVLQSWADSGDPNATENIALIIQRLQTICEKRGIKGDVLTAVTYNKLLRSHVKQRNLVEAQKTFRWMQEQ
;
A
#
# COMPACT_ATOMS: atom_id res chain seq x y z
N MET A 1 16.30 -3.40 22.41
CA MET A 1 14.85 -3.09 22.45
C MET A 1 14.11 -4.04 23.38
N TRP A 2 14.23 -5.36 23.17
CA TRP A 2 13.62 -6.36 24.05
C TRP A 2 14.09 -6.26 25.51
N GLU A 3 15.39 -6.06 25.74
CA GLU A 3 15.93 -5.79 27.08
C GLU A 3 15.34 -4.53 27.75
N LEU A 4 14.94 -3.54 26.94
CA LEU A 4 14.38 -2.28 27.41
C LEU A 4 12.91 -2.46 27.80
N LEU A 5 12.15 -3.24 27.01
CA LEU A 5 10.81 -3.72 27.37
C LEU A 5 10.83 -4.64 28.59
N ASP A 6 11.78 -5.56 28.70
CA ASP A 6 11.93 -6.45 29.85
C ASP A 6 12.39 -5.70 31.10
N ARG A 7 13.19 -4.64 30.93
CA ARG A 7 13.58 -3.78 32.05
C ARG A 7 12.38 -2.97 32.55
N LEU A 8 11.58 -2.40 31.65
CA LEU A 8 10.31 -1.77 32.00
C LEU A 8 9.35 -2.77 32.67
N ASP A 9 9.28 -4.02 32.16
CA ASP A 9 8.34 -5.03 32.67
C ASP A 9 8.74 -5.44 34.08
N ARG A 10 10.05 -5.60 34.32
CA ARG A 10 10.63 -5.84 35.64
C ARG A 10 10.47 -4.66 36.59
N GLU A 11 10.67 -3.42 36.13
CA GLU A 11 10.48 -2.23 36.96
C GLU A 11 9.01 -2.07 37.36
N VAL A 12 8.06 -2.32 36.46
CA VAL A 12 6.62 -2.32 36.76
C VAL A 12 6.25 -3.48 37.69
N MET A 13 6.75 -4.70 37.44
CA MET A 13 6.54 -5.85 38.34
C MET A 13 7.07 -5.59 39.75
N MET A 14 8.26 -5.01 39.89
CA MET A 14 8.80 -4.65 41.21
C MET A 14 7.91 -3.64 41.94
N LEU A 15 7.35 -2.67 41.22
CA LEU A 15 6.40 -1.70 41.77
C LEU A 15 5.05 -2.34 42.16
N THR A 16 4.64 -3.44 41.53
CA THR A 16 3.40 -4.18 41.87
C THR A 16 3.50 -5.01 43.15
N THR A 17 4.71 -5.41 43.55
CA THR A 17 4.94 -6.30 44.71
C THR A 17 5.18 -5.56 46.03
N SER A 18 5.37 -4.25 46.01
CA SER A 18 5.55 -3.41 47.21
C SER A 18 4.20 -2.91 47.76
N GLU A 19 4.02 -2.97 49.08
CA GLU A 19 2.77 -2.62 49.79
C GLU A 19 2.10 -1.30 49.33
N PRO A 20 0.74 -1.24 49.30
CA PRO A 20 -0.01 -0.07 48.89
C PRO A 20 0.09 1.03 49.95
N GLY A 21 1.15 1.83 49.88
CA GLY A 21 1.37 2.97 50.80
C GLY A 21 2.76 3.57 50.77
N ALA A 22 3.77 2.89 50.23
CA ALA A 22 5.14 3.39 50.23
C ALA A 22 5.47 4.21 48.96
N ASN A 23 5.27 5.53 49.04
CA ASN A 23 5.95 6.55 48.24
C ASN A 23 5.97 6.36 46.69
N LEU A 24 4.81 6.22 46.06
CA LEU A 24 4.71 6.31 44.58
C LEU A 24 5.16 7.69 44.01
N GLN A 25 5.11 8.76 44.82
CA GLN A 25 5.34 10.13 44.35
C GLN A 25 6.80 10.53 44.07
N ARG A 26 7.81 9.71 44.41
CA ARG A 26 9.21 10.20 44.48
C ARG A 26 10.20 9.67 43.45
N ARG A 27 9.83 8.83 42.48
CA ARG A 27 10.83 8.33 41.52
C ARG A 27 10.62 8.58 40.03
N LEU A 28 9.46 9.03 39.56
CA LEU A 28 9.30 9.41 38.15
C LEU A 28 8.48 10.69 38.03
N ARG A 29 9.15 11.83 38.19
CA ARG A 29 8.64 13.13 37.72
C ARG A 29 9.14 13.33 36.31
N LEU A 30 8.39 12.85 35.31
CA LEU A 30 8.34 13.27 33.89
C LEU A 30 7.70 12.13 33.07
N PRO A 31 7.08 12.41 31.90
CA PRO A 31 6.48 11.42 30.98
C PRO A 31 7.55 10.59 30.25
N LEU A 32 8.66 10.27 30.94
CA LEU A 32 9.82 9.57 30.39
C LEU A 32 9.43 8.16 29.97
N ASP A 33 8.51 7.55 30.70
CA ASP A 33 7.94 6.24 30.48
C ASP A 33 7.00 6.20 29.26
N TYR A 34 6.14 7.22 29.05
CA TYR A 34 5.38 7.40 27.80
C TYR A 34 6.30 7.65 26.62
N ILE A 35 7.32 8.49 26.77
CA ILE A 35 8.33 8.75 25.74
C ILE A 35 9.13 7.48 25.41
N VAL A 36 9.47 6.67 26.41
CA VAL A 36 10.20 5.42 26.22
C VAL A 36 9.29 4.35 25.61
N LEU A 37 8.06 4.17 26.08
CA LEU A 37 7.10 3.24 25.46
C LEU A 37 6.81 3.64 24.01
N ARG A 38 6.56 4.93 23.77
CA ARG A 38 6.38 5.47 22.42
C ARG A 38 7.63 5.30 21.58
N GLY A 39 8.81 5.59 22.11
CA GLY A 39 10.09 5.42 21.43
C GLY A 39 10.37 3.96 21.10
N VAL A 40 10.02 3.04 21.99
CA VAL A 40 10.13 1.59 21.78
C VAL A 40 9.14 1.11 20.74
N LEU A 41 7.87 1.53 20.80
CA LEU A 41 6.85 1.15 19.80
C LEU A 41 7.15 1.73 18.42
N LEU A 42 7.63 2.98 18.34
CA LEU A 42 8.06 3.59 17.09
C LEU A 42 9.33 2.93 16.55
N SER A 43 10.32 2.65 17.40
CA SER A 43 11.54 1.95 16.99
C SER A 43 11.24 0.52 16.56
N TRP A 44 10.30 -0.16 17.22
CA TRP A 44 9.79 -1.47 16.80
C TRP A 44 9.10 -1.39 15.45
N ARG A 45 8.19 -0.43 15.26
CA ARG A 45 7.52 -0.18 13.98
C ARG A 45 8.53 0.03 12.85
N ASP A 46 9.53 0.88 13.08
CA ASP A 46 10.54 1.20 12.08
C ASP A 46 11.44 -0.02 11.79
N HIS A 47 11.71 -0.86 12.80
CA HIS A 47 12.44 -2.11 12.63
C HIS A 47 11.64 -3.16 11.84
N VAL A 48 10.35 -3.34 12.16
CA VAL A 48 9.44 -4.21 11.40
C VAL A 48 9.34 -3.72 9.96
N PHE A 49 9.26 -2.41 9.74
CA PHE A 49 9.24 -1.81 8.40
C PHE A 49 10.54 -2.06 7.63
N ALA A 50 11.70 -1.94 8.27
CA ALA A 50 12.98 -2.23 7.65
C ALA A 50 13.13 -3.72 7.27
N VAL A 51 12.65 -4.62 8.13
CA VAL A 51 12.70 -6.09 7.90
C VAL A 51 11.68 -6.52 6.85
N ALA A 52 10.47 -5.97 6.83
CA ALA A 52 9.47 -6.26 5.80
C ALA A 52 9.94 -5.89 4.39
N ASN A 53 10.79 -4.87 4.28
CA ASN A 53 11.40 -4.43 3.03
C ASN A 53 12.73 -5.14 2.70
N ALA A 54 13.31 -5.89 3.63
CA ALA A 54 14.55 -6.65 3.43
C ALA A 54 14.25 -8.10 3.01
N GLY A 55 15.05 -8.64 2.08
CA GLY A 55 14.94 -10.03 1.62
C GLY A 55 15.12 -11.09 2.73
N SER A 56 14.88 -12.36 2.37
CA SER A 56 14.61 -13.50 3.27
C SER A 56 15.54 -13.75 4.47
N ALA A 57 16.75 -13.18 4.50
CA ALA A 57 17.76 -13.46 5.52
C ALA A 57 17.53 -12.74 6.88
N THR A 58 16.61 -11.78 6.96
CA THR A 58 16.30 -11.07 8.22
C THR A 58 15.13 -11.67 9.01
N LYS A 59 14.49 -12.73 8.49
CA LYS A 59 13.25 -13.32 9.03
C LYS A 59 13.42 -14.16 10.30
N GLU A 60 14.61 -14.71 10.57
CA GLU A 60 14.85 -15.53 11.77
C GLU A 60 14.89 -14.73 13.08
N VAL A 61 15.16 -13.41 13.02
CA VAL A 61 15.30 -12.57 14.22
C VAL A 61 13.95 -12.16 14.83
N LEU A 62 12.84 -12.41 14.11
CA LEU A 62 11.47 -12.04 14.55
C LEU A 62 10.86 -12.99 15.60
N GLY A 63 11.48 -14.15 15.88
CA GLY A 63 10.94 -15.12 16.84
C GLY A 63 10.71 -14.55 18.24
N ASP A 64 11.52 -13.56 18.65
CA ASP A 64 11.48 -13.00 20.01
C ASP A 64 10.58 -11.76 20.16
N LEU A 65 10.06 -11.17 19.07
CA LEU A 65 9.26 -9.93 19.07
C LEU A 65 7.87 -10.15 18.47
N HIS A 66 7.20 -11.20 18.93
CA HIS A 66 5.84 -11.53 18.52
C HIS A 66 4.87 -10.39 18.92
N PRO A 67 3.96 -9.95 18.03
CA PRO A 67 3.00 -8.89 18.33
C PRO A 67 2.17 -9.19 19.58
N MET A 68 1.76 -10.44 19.79
CA MET A 68 1.07 -10.87 21.02
C MET A 68 1.93 -10.73 22.30
N ALA A 69 3.25 -10.85 22.21
CA ALA A 69 4.15 -10.60 23.35
C ALA A 69 4.28 -9.10 23.65
N VAL A 70 4.30 -8.27 22.61
CA VAL A 70 4.25 -6.79 22.76
C VAL A 70 2.89 -6.36 23.29
N LEU A 71 1.81 -6.93 22.76
CA LEU A 71 0.43 -6.71 23.17
C LEU A 71 0.19 -7.11 24.61
N SER A 72 0.58 -8.31 25.04
CA SER A 72 0.44 -8.74 26.44
C SER A 72 1.27 -7.90 27.42
N LYS A 73 2.41 -7.35 26.98
CA LYS A 73 3.19 -6.39 27.78
C LYS A 73 2.48 -5.04 27.85
N VAL A 74 2.04 -4.49 26.71
CA VAL A 74 1.26 -3.25 26.62
C VAL A 74 -0.04 -3.35 27.41
N ASP A 75 -0.76 -4.47 27.32
CA ASP A 75 -1.98 -4.74 28.05
C ASP A 75 -1.76 -4.85 29.55
N ARG A 76 -0.63 -5.42 30.00
CA ARG A 76 -0.22 -5.42 31.41
C ARG A 76 0.12 -4.01 31.90
N TYR A 77 0.85 -3.23 31.11
CA TYR A 77 1.15 -1.83 31.43
C TYR A 77 -0.10 -0.96 31.52
N LEU A 78 -1.03 -1.12 30.57
CA LEU A 78 -2.28 -0.35 30.52
C LEU A 78 -3.34 -0.88 31.51
N GLY A 79 -3.32 -2.17 31.86
CA GLY A 79 -4.23 -2.77 32.84
C GLY A 79 -3.93 -2.34 34.27
N PHE A 80 -2.65 -2.09 34.59
CA PHE A 80 -2.22 -1.57 35.90
C PHE A 80 -2.71 -0.13 36.15
N ALA A 81 -2.92 0.65 35.09
CA ALA A 81 -3.49 1.99 35.21
C ALA A 81 -5.00 1.99 35.57
N ALA A 82 -5.71 0.88 35.34
CA ALA A 82 -7.15 0.78 35.57
C ALA A 82 -7.51 0.30 37.00
N THR A 83 -6.59 -0.39 37.69
CA THR A 83 -6.82 -0.91 39.05
C THR A 83 -6.43 0.07 40.16
N SER A 84 -5.80 1.19 39.83
CA SER A 84 -5.52 2.29 40.75
C SER A 84 -6.78 3.14 40.93
N SER A 85 -7.30 3.19 42.16
CA SER A 85 -8.54 3.90 42.52
C SER A 85 -8.54 5.37 42.02
N PRO A 86 -9.66 5.87 41.43
CA PRO A 86 -9.76 7.22 40.91
C PRO A 86 -9.59 8.22 42.06
N GLY A 87 -8.41 8.87 42.13
CA GLY A 87 -8.07 9.82 43.18
C GLY A 87 -6.76 9.55 43.92
N SER A 88 -6.15 8.36 43.76
CA SER A 88 -4.74 8.18 44.10
C SER A 88 -3.92 8.41 42.83
N GLY A 89 -2.99 9.37 42.84
CA GLY A 89 -2.13 9.72 41.71
C GLY A 89 -1.12 8.61 41.38
N ALA A 90 -1.62 7.40 41.12
CA ALA A 90 -0.92 6.12 41.14
C ALA A 90 -1.03 5.32 39.84
N ALA A 91 -1.63 5.87 38.79
CA ALA A 91 -1.48 5.32 37.46
C ALA A 91 -0.13 5.79 36.89
N LEU A 92 0.82 4.87 36.66
CA LEU A 92 2.08 5.21 35.98
C LEU A 92 1.82 5.77 34.57
N PHE A 93 0.72 5.36 33.94
CA PHE A 93 0.34 5.79 32.60
C PHE A 93 -1.15 6.11 32.55
N GLU A 94 -1.54 7.21 31.89
CA GLU A 94 -2.94 7.38 31.48
C GLU A 94 -3.19 6.57 30.19
N PRO A 95 -4.06 5.55 30.22
CA PRO A 95 -4.28 4.73 29.05
C PRO A 95 -5.05 5.56 28.01
N SER A 96 -4.51 5.63 26.79
CA SER A 96 -5.04 6.42 25.68
C SER A 96 -5.12 5.59 24.40
N VAL A 97 -5.85 6.06 23.40
CA VAL A 97 -5.95 5.41 22.06
C VAL A 97 -4.64 5.37 21.26
N HIS A 98 -3.64 6.19 21.61
CA HIS A 98 -2.45 6.35 20.75
C HIS A 98 -1.56 5.09 20.67
N PRO A 99 -1.20 4.40 21.77
CA PRO A 99 -0.47 3.13 21.71
C PRO A 99 -1.20 2.06 20.89
N TYR A 100 -2.52 1.95 21.04
CA TYR A 100 -3.35 1.03 20.25
C TYR A 100 -3.25 1.33 18.75
N SER A 101 -3.33 2.61 18.35
CA SER A 101 -3.19 3.03 16.95
C SER A 101 -1.81 2.67 16.35
N ILE A 102 -0.72 2.83 17.11
CA ILE A 102 0.63 2.44 16.65
C ILE A 102 0.69 0.92 16.42
N ILE A 103 0.12 0.14 17.35
CA ILE A 103 0.14 -1.32 17.25
C ILE A 103 -0.70 -1.79 16.05
N LEU A 104 -1.89 -1.22 15.82
CA LEU A 104 -2.69 -1.51 14.62
C LEU A 104 -1.91 -1.25 13.32
N HIS A 105 -1.21 -0.11 13.25
CA HIS A 105 -0.38 0.21 12.09
C HIS A 105 0.77 -0.80 11.90
N THR A 106 1.38 -1.28 12.99
CA THR A 106 2.45 -2.29 12.91
C THR A 106 1.92 -3.66 12.49
N LEU A 107 0.75 -4.07 12.99
CA LEU A 107 0.10 -5.33 12.59
C LEU A 107 -0.17 -5.36 11.09
N GLY A 108 -0.49 -4.21 10.47
CA GLY A 108 -0.72 -4.12 9.02
C GLY A 108 0.49 -4.52 8.16
N GLN A 109 1.70 -4.41 8.71
CA GLN A 109 2.95 -4.76 8.04
C GLN A 109 3.34 -6.24 8.20
N MET A 110 2.55 -7.02 8.95
CA MET A 110 2.77 -8.46 9.08
C MET A 110 2.38 -9.21 7.81
N ASN A 111 3.12 -10.28 7.51
CA ASN A 111 2.89 -11.13 6.35
C ASN A 111 1.68 -12.07 6.52
N ASP A 112 1.40 -12.51 7.75
CA ASP A 112 0.23 -13.35 8.01
C ASP A 112 -1.05 -12.51 8.01
N ARG A 113 -1.90 -12.76 7.01
CA ARG A 113 -3.12 -11.99 6.75
C ARG A 113 -4.21 -12.26 7.77
N GLN A 114 -4.31 -13.50 8.27
CA GLN A 114 -5.35 -13.88 9.23
C GLN A 114 -4.95 -13.48 10.63
N GLU A 115 -3.70 -13.77 11.02
CA GLU A 115 -3.20 -13.50 12.35
C GLU A 115 -3.24 -11.99 12.68
N ARG A 116 -2.83 -11.13 11.73
CA ARG A 116 -2.83 -9.68 11.97
C ARG A 116 -4.23 -9.07 12.15
N VAL A 117 -5.24 -9.66 11.49
CA VAL A 117 -6.63 -9.20 11.60
C VAL A 117 -7.21 -9.66 12.93
N GLN A 118 -6.99 -10.92 13.30
CA GLN A 118 -7.38 -11.48 14.58
C GLN A 118 -6.78 -10.70 15.75
N ASN A 119 -5.45 -10.50 15.73
CA ASN A 119 -4.73 -9.75 16.76
C ASN A 119 -5.21 -8.28 16.82
N GLY A 120 -5.53 -7.67 15.67
CA GLY A 120 -6.09 -6.32 15.61
C GLY A 120 -7.48 -6.23 16.23
N GLN A 121 -8.35 -7.21 15.97
CA GLN A 121 -9.68 -7.27 16.57
C GLN A 121 -9.63 -7.46 18.08
N GLU A 122 -8.86 -8.43 18.56
CA GLU A 122 -8.68 -8.68 20.00
C GLU A 122 -8.16 -7.43 20.72
N LEU A 123 -7.21 -6.72 20.10
CA LEU A 123 -6.67 -5.48 20.62
C LEU A 123 -7.74 -4.39 20.80
N VAL A 124 -8.57 -4.18 19.79
CA VAL A 124 -9.59 -3.11 19.83
C VAL A 124 -10.77 -3.51 20.72
N GLU A 125 -11.13 -4.78 20.77
CA GLU A 125 -12.14 -5.29 21.71
C GLU A 125 -11.69 -5.12 23.16
N GLY A 126 -10.44 -5.47 23.47
CA GLY A 126 -9.85 -5.22 24.79
C GLY A 126 -9.81 -3.73 25.16
N MET A 127 -9.51 -2.86 24.19
CA MET A 127 -9.57 -1.40 24.38
C MET A 127 -11.00 -0.93 24.67
N MET A 128 -11.99 -1.41 23.90
CA MET A 128 -13.40 -1.04 24.06
C MET A 128 -13.96 -1.51 25.42
N GLU A 129 -13.62 -2.72 25.87
CA GLU A 129 -14.04 -3.22 27.18
C GLU A 129 -13.49 -2.35 28.32
N ARG A 130 -12.22 -1.94 28.23
CA ARG A 130 -11.61 -1.03 29.21
C ARG A 130 -12.27 0.35 29.19
N SER A 131 -12.69 0.84 28.03
CA SER A 131 -13.39 2.13 27.90
C SER A 131 -14.76 2.07 28.57
N ARG A 132 -15.47 0.94 28.44
CA ARG A 132 -16.74 0.70 29.14
C ARG A 132 -16.57 0.61 30.65
N ASN A 133 -15.48 -0.03 31.12
CA ASN A 133 -15.19 -0.19 32.54
C ASN A 133 -14.67 1.11 33.19
N ASN A 134 -14.20 2.09 32.40
CA ASN A 134 -13.72 3.37 32.90
C ASN A 134 -14.26 4.56 32.07
N PRO A 135 -15.57 4.87 32.20
CA PRO A 135 -16.24 5.87 31.37
C PRO A 135 -15.78 7.32 31.62
N GLN A 136 -15.01 7.58 32.68
CA GLN A 136 -14.43 8.91 32.92
C GLN A 136 -13.15 9.17 32.10
N ASN A 137 -12.52 8.12 31.57
CA ASN A 137 -11.32 8.26 30.75
C ASN A 137 -11.67 8.46 29.27
N VAL A 138 -11.89 9.73 28.90
CA VAL A 138 -12.24 10.13 27.53
C VAL A 138 -11.14 9.77 26.51
N LEU A 139 -9.88 9.69 26.94
CA LEU A 139 -8.74 9.36 26.07
C LEU A 139 -8.73 7.91 25.57
N LEU A 140 -9.54 7.04 26.18
CA LEU A 140 -9.68 5.64 25.80
C LEU A 140 -10.91 5.35 24.92
N HIS A 141 -11.78 6.35 24.70
CA HIS A 141 -12.90 6.18 23.79
C HIS A 141 -12.40 5.94 22.37
N PRO A 142 -13.03 5.01 21.61
CA PRO A 142 -12.65 4.77 20.23
C PRO A 142 -12.64 6.07 19.43
N SER A 143 -11.53 6.36 18.77
CA SER A 143 -11.39 7.52 17.92
C SER A 143 -11.34 7.10 16.45
N ASN A 144 -11.52 8.08 15.55
CA ASN A 144 -11.29 7.92 14.12
C ASN A 144 -9.99 7.17 13.77
N SER A 145 -8.91 7.34 14.53
CA SER A 145 -7.64 6.64 14.27
C SER A 145 -7.70 5.15 14.53
N ILE A 146 -8.51 4.70 15.49
CA ILE A 146 -8.69 3.26 15.78
C ILE A 146 -9.57 2.61 14.72
N VAL A 147 -10.69 3.25 14.38
CA VAL A 147 -11.60 2.77 13.33
C VAL A 147 -10.87 2.69 11.99
N TYR A 148 -10.14 3.74 11.61
CA TYR A 148 -9.30 3.76 10.41
C TYR A 148 -8.22 2.67 10.45
N GLY A 149 -7.56 2.47 11.59
CA GLY A 149 -6.56 1.41 11.79
C GLY A 149 -7.14 0.01 11.54
N MET A 150 -8.33 -0.28 12.06
CA MET A 150 -8.99 -1.57 11.80
C MET A 150 -9.46 -1.73 10.36
N MET A 151 -10.05 -0.69 9.77
CA MET A 151 -10.50 -0.77 8.38
C MET A 151 -9.33 -0.98 7.42
N THR A 152 -8.21 -0.30 7.64
CA THR A 152 -7.01 -0.49 6.82
C THR A 152 -6.40 -1.88 7.00
N LEU A 153 -6.38 -2.43 8.22
CA LEU A 153 -5.98 -3.81 8.49
C LEU A 153 -6.83 -4.81 7.69
N TRP A 154 -8.16 -4.64 7.74
CA TRP A 154 -9.11 -5.47 6.99
C TRP A 154 -8.94 -5.32 5.48
N ALA A 155 -8.87 -4.09 4.97
CA ALA A 155 -8.68 -3.82 3.54
C ALA A 155 -7.38 -4.48 3.02
N GLN A 156 -6.27 -4.29 3.72
CA GLN A 156 -4.99 -4.88 3.32
C GLN A 156 -5.02 -6.42 3.39
N SER A 157 -5.86 -7.02 4.24
CA SER A 157 -5.90 -8.48 4.45
C SER A 157 -6.32 -9.24 3.19
N LYS A 158 -7.09 -8.59 2.32
CA LYS A 158 -7.68 -9.20 1.11
C LYS A 158 -8.46 -10.48 1.42
N LEU A 159 -8.97 -10.63 2.65
CA LEU A 159 -9.87 -11.70 3.04
C LEU A 159 -11.26 -11.43 2.45
N PRO A 160 -12.05 -12.47 2.10
CA PRO A 160 -13.39 -12.29 1.54
C PRO A 160 -14.32 -11.46 2.43
N GLU A 161 -14.17 -11.58 3.75
CA GLU A 161 -14.97 -10.87 4.77
C GLU A 161 -14.57 -9.40 4.98
N SER A 162 -13.50 -8.94 4.33
CA SER A 162 -12.96 -7.59 4.54
C SER A 162 -13.97 -6.47 4.25
N SER A 163 -14.77 -6.59 3.18
CA SER A 163 -15.82 -5.63 2.85
C SER A 163 -16.91 -5.59 3.92
N GLN A 164 -17.45 -6.75 4.30
CA GLN A 164 -18.50 -6.86 5.31
C GLN A 164 -18.02 -6.28 6.65
N LYS A 165 -16.80 -6.61 7.06
CA LYS A 165 -16.23 -6.11 8.32
C LYS A 165 -15.94 -4.61 8.27
N ALA A 166 -15.54 -4.07 7.13
CA ALA A 166 -15.38 -2.64 6.96
C ALA A 166 -16.73 -1.91 7.08
N GLU A 167 -17.81 -2.45 6.49
CA GLU A 167 -19.17 -1.89 6.63
C GLU A 167 -19.68 -1.97 8.08
N GLU A 168 -19.48 -3.10 8.77
CA GLU A 168 -19.85 -3.22 10.19
C GLU A 168 -19.16 -2.14 11.07
N TRP A 169 -17.91 -1.80 10.77
CA TRP A 169 -17.19 -0.73 11.46
C TRP A 169 -17.70 0.67 11.09
N LEU A 170 -18.09 0.88 9.83
CA LEU A 170 -18.68 2.12 9.36
C LEU A 170 -20.03 2.38 10.04
N GLU A 171 -20.91 1.36 10.09
CA GLU A 171 -22.21 1.42 10.77
C GLU A 171 -22.06 1.69 12.28
N LYS A 172 -21.11 1.00 12.94
CA LYS A 172 -20.80 1.26 14.36
C LYS A 172 -20.40 2.71 14.60
N MET A 173 -19.56 3.24 13.72
CA MET A 173 -19.08 4.62 13.83
C MET A 173 -20.21 5.64 13.62
N GLN A 174 -21.07 5.42 12.62
CA GLN A 174 -22.26 6.26 12.39
C GLN A 174 -23.20 6.21 13.60
N THR A 175 -23.41 5.02 14.18
CA THR A 175 -24.21 4.87 15.40
C THR A 175 -23.63 5.66 16.58
N TRP A 176 -22.30 5.65 16.75
CA TRP A 176 -21.64 6.43 17.79
C TRP A 176 -21.76 7.93 17.56
N TRP A 177 -21.68 8.37 16.30
CA TRP A 177 -21.93 9.76 15.92
C TRP A 177 -23.36 10.18 16.25
N ASP A 178 -24.37 9.41 15.87
CA ASP A 178 -25.78 9.72 16.12
C ASP A 178 -26.10 9.80 17.61
N GLN A 179 -25.43 8.99 18.44
CA GLN A 179 -25.64 8.99 19.89
C GLN A 179 -24.93 10.14 20.61
N THR A 180 -23.69 10.44 20.20
CA THR A 180 -22.82 11.33 20.98
C THR A 180 -22.61 12.71 20.35
N HIS A 181 -22.78 12.82 19.04
CA HIS A 181 -22.43 13.98 18.22
C HIS A 181 -20.99 14.50 18.48
N HIS A 182 -20.10 13.61 18.92
CA HIS A 182 -18.74 13.97 19.29
C HIS A 182 -17.81 13.91 18.07
N GLU A 183 -16.98 14.94 17.85
CA GLU A 183 -16.09 15.10 16.68
C GLU A 183 -15.21 13.86 16.39
N ASN A 184 -14.79 13.15 17.43
CA ASN A 184 -14.04 11.89 17.33
C ASN A 184 -14.73 10.76 16.55
N TYR A 185 -16.04 10.84 16.33
CA TYR A 185 -16.84 9.89 15.55
C TYR A 185 -17.34 10.49 14.23
N GLN A 186 -16.96 11.73 13.92
CA GLN A 186 -17.33 12.33 12.65
C GLN A 186 -16.66 11.58 11.51
N LEU A 187 -17.48 11.17 10.53
CA LEU A 187 -17.01 10.52 9.32
C LEU A 187 -16.02 11.43 8.59
N ASN A 188 -14.87 10.86 8.21
CA ASN A 188 -13.85 11.57 7.47
C ASN A 188 -13.48 10.83 6.17
N SER A 189 -12.75 11.52 5.30
CA SER A 189 -12.31 11.00 4.00
C SER A 189 -11.45 9.74 4.12
N ASN A 190 -10.59 9.63 5.15
CA ASN A 190 -9.72 8.47 5.36
C ASN A 190 -10.52 7.18 5.61
N ILE A 191 -11.61 7.27 6.38
CA ILE A 191 -12.48 6.14 6.69
C ILE A 191 -13.22 5.67 5.44
N LEU A 192 -13.84 6.60 4.70
CA LEU A 192 -14.54 6.26 3.45
C LEU A 192 -13.61 5.58 2.44
N VAL A 193 -12.40 6.12 2.25
CA VAL A 193 -11.41 5.53 1.34
C VAL A 193 -10.96 4.14 1.79
N ALA A 194 -10.81 3.91 3.10
CA ALA A 194 -10.47 2.57 3.62
C ALA A 194 -11.57 1.54 3.35
N VAL A 195 -12.84 1.94 3.46
CA VAL A 195 -13.99 1.07 3.12
C VAL A 195 -14.02 0.77 1.62
N MET A 196 -13.79 1.76 0.76
CA MET A 196 -13.69 1.54 -0.70
C MET A 196 -12.56 0.56 -1.06
N GLU A 197 -11.39 0.68 -0.42
CA GLU A 197 -10.29 -0.27 -0.62
C GLU A 197 -10.64 -1.69 -0.19
N ALA A 198 -11.38 -1.86 0.91
CA ALA A 198 -11.86 -3.17 1.34
C ALA A 198 -12.77 -3.81 0.28
N HIS A 199 -13.71 -3.04 -0.29
CA HIS A 199 -14.57 -3.49 -1.39
C HIS A 199 -13.80 -3.85 -2.66
N SER A 200 -12.72 -3.10 -2.96
CA SER A 200 -11.94 -3.29 -4.18
C SER A 200 -11.24 -4.66 -4.32
N HIS A 201 -11.12 -5.41 -3.22
CA HIS A 201 -10.43 -6.68 -3.17
C HIS A 201 -11.37 -7.90 -3.13
N VAL A 202 -12.69 -7.67 -3.16
CA VAL A 202 -13.70 -8.74 -3.10
C VAL A 202 -14.05 -9.20 -4.51
N SER A 203 -14.32 -10.50 -4.66
CA SER A 203 -14.65 -11.12 -5.96
C SER A 203 -15.99 -10.66 -6.55
N HIS A 204 -16.82 -9.93 -5.81
CA HIS A 204 -18.13 -9.43 -6.25
C HIS A 204 -18.01 -8.08 -6.96
N GLY A 205 -17.42 -8.09 -8.17
CA GLY A 205 -17.04 -6.87 -8.91
C GLY A 205 -18.15 -5.83 -9.11
N THR A 206 -19.40 -6.23 -9.33
CA THR A 206 -20.52 -5.28 -9.55
C THR A 206 -21.01 -4.63 -8.26
N LEU A 207 -21.28 -5.41 -7.20
CA LEU A 207 -21.72 -4.86 -5.91
C LEU A 207 -20.65 -3.96 -5.28
N ALA A 208 -19.38 -4.38 -5.39
CA ALA A 208 -18.26 -3.56 -4.93
C ALA A 208 -18.16 -2.25 -5.73
N PHE A 209 -18.36 -2.29 -7.05
CA PHE A 209 -18.33 -1.11 -7.92
C PHE A 209 -19.44 -0.12 -7.56
N ASP A 210 -20.68 -0.58 -7.41
CA ASP A 210 -21.82 0.27 -7.05
C ASP A 210 -21.59 0.92 -5.68
N ARG A 211 -21.11 0.15 -4.70
CA ARG A 211 -20.82 0.68 -3.37
C ARG A 211 -19.68 1.69 -3.35
N ILE A 212 -18.61 1.47 -4.12
CA ILE A 212 -17.53 2.46 -4.24
C ILE A 212 -18.05 3.76 -4.88
N ASN A 213 -18.96 3.69 -5.84
CA ASN A 213 -19.60 4.88 -6.43
C ASN A 213 -20.45 5.65 -5.41
N GLU A 214 -21.26 4.96 -4.59
CA GLU A 214 -22.03 5.60 -3.51
C GLU A 214 -21.11 6.33 -2.52
N LEU A 215 -20.07 5.63 -2.03
CA LEU A 215 -19.12 6.21 -1.09
C LEU A 215 -18.32 7.37 -1.72
N LEU A 216 -18.12 7.39 -3.04
CA LEU A 216 -17.46 8.50 -3.73
C LEU A 216 -18.32 9.75 -3.73
N VAL A 217 -19.64 9.61 -3.88
CA VAL A 217 -20.58 10.73 -3.74
C VAL A 217 -20.53 11.28 -2.33
N GLU A 218 -20.53 10.41 -1.31
CA GLU A 218 -20.36 10.83 0.09
C GLU A 218 -19.02 11.54 0.32
N LEU A 219 -17.92 11.01 -0.22
CA LEU A 219 -16.60 11.62 -0.12
C LEU A 219 -16.57 13.03 -0.74
N LYS A 220 -17.24 13.24 -1.87
CA LYS A 220 -17.36 14.56 -2.50
C LYS A 220 -18.16 15.54 -1.64
N ASN A 221 -19.16 15.06 -0.89
CA ASN A 221 -19.98 15.90 -0.03
C ASN A 221 -19.30 16.29 1.29
N LEU A 222 -18.29 15.53 1.75
CA LEU A 222 -17.54 15.83 2.98
C LEU A 222 -16.44 16.92 2.83
N ARG A 223 -16.36 17.59 1.68
CA ARG A 223 -15.30 18.55 1.36
C ARG A 223 -15.29 19.76 2.29
N GLY A 224 -14.10 20.13 2.79
CA GLY A 224 -13.89 21.33 3.60
C GLY A 224 -12.65 21.38 4.50
N VAL A 225 -11.76 20.36 4.52
CA VAL A 225 -10.73 20.27 5.59
C VAL A 225 -9.26 20.28 5.11
N ASP A 226 -8.88 19.71 3.94
CA ASP A 226 -7.48 19.80 3.45
C ASP A 226 -7.30 19.43 1.95
N PRO A 227 -6.93 20.38 1.06
CA PRO A 227 -6.68 20.14 -0.36
C PRO A 227 -5.55 19.14 -0.67
N ASN A 228 -4.58 18.94 0.23
CA ASN A 228 -3.43 18.06 0.01
C ASN A 228 -3.76 16.59 0.31
N GLN A 229 -4.69 16.33 1.22
CA GLN A 229 -5.19 14.96 1.47
C GLN A 229 -6.06 14.46 0.31
N ASP A 230 -6.77 15.38 -0.36
CA ASP A 230 -7.68 15.04 -1.44
C ASP A 230 -6.98 14.29 -2.58
N SER A 231 -5.80 14.71 -3.05
CA SER A 231 -5.13 14.05 -4.20
C SER A 231 -4.77 12.59 -3.89
N ILE A 232 -4.31 12.32 -2.66
CA ILE A 232 -4.01 10.97 -2.20
C ILE A 232 -5.29 10.14 -2.09
N HIS A 233 -6.38 10.72 -1.57
CA HIS A 233 -7.67 10.05 -1.49
C HIS A 233 -8.21 9.67 -2.87
N TYR A 234 -8.26 10.60 -3.83
CA TYR A 234 -8.72 10.28 -5.19
C TYR A 234 -7.81 9.29 -5.90
N ASN A 235 -6.50 9.31 -5.68
CA ASN A 235 -5.59 8.26 -6.17
C ASN A 235 -5.96 6.88 -5.61
N ARG A 236 -6.26 6.79 -4.31
CA ARG A 236 -6.71 5.55 -3.67
C ARG A 236 -8.06 5.10 -4.21
N VAL A 237 -9.00 6.01 -4.44
CA VAL A 237 -10.30 5.70 -5.08
C VAL A 237 -10.10 5.18 -6.51
N CYS A 238 -9.29 5.85 -7.33
CA CYS A 238 -8.96 5.38 -8.68
C CYS A 238 -8.34 3.98 -8.65
N ASN A 239 -7.47 3.71 -7.66
CA ASN A 239 -6.87 2.39 -7.50
C ASN A 239 -7.90 1.34 -7.04
N ALA A 240 -8.83 1.72 -6.17
CA ALA A 240 -9.94 0.88 -5.74
C ALA A 240 -10.83 0.48 -6.93
N PHE A 241 -11.24 1.45 -7.76
CA PHE A 241 -11.91 1.14 -9.02
C PHE A 241 -11.07 0.23 -9.89
N ALA A 242 -9.81 0.59 -10.14
CA ALA A 242 -8.95 -0.19 -11.01
C ALA A 242 -8.80 -1.65 -10.52
N ALA A 243 -8.77 -1.89 -9.21
CA ALA A 243 -8.73 -3.24 -8.61
C ALA A 243 -10.05 -4.02 -8.74
N CYS A 244 -11.18 -3.34 -8.89
CA CYS A 244 -12.46 -3.99 -9.17
C CYS A 244 -12.42 -4.67 -10.53
N HIS A 245 -12.80 -5.95 -10.59
CA HIS A 245 -12.94 -6.70 -11.84
C HIS A 245 -14.25 -6.37 -12.58
N HIS A 246 -14.64 -5.09 -12.62
CA HIS A 246 -15.85 -4.60 -13.28
C HIS A 246 -15.51 -3.98 -14.65
N PRO A 247 -16.27 -4.20 -15.74
CA PRO A 247 -15.96 -3.65 -17.06
C PRO A 247 -15.84 -2.12 -17.11
N GLU A 248 -16.65 -1.42 -16.31
CA GLU A 248 -16.68 0.05 -16.27
C GLU A 248 -15.67 0.65 -15.27
N ALA A 249 -14.93 -0.17 -14.54
CA ALA A 249 -14.00 0.30 -13.52
C ALA A 249 -12.93 1.27 -14.06
N ALA A 250 -12.41 1.01 -15.26
CA ALA A 250 -11.42 1.89 -15.87
C ALA A 250 -12.04 3.22 -16.33
N ASP A 251 -13.29 3.21 -16.79
CA ASP A 251 -14.02 4.42 -17.18
C ASP A 251 -14.38 5.26 -15.94
N ALA A 252 -14.76 4.63 -14.83
CA ALA A 252 -14.99 5.33 -13.56
C ALA A 252 -13.72 6.00 -13.03
N ALA A 253 -12.59 5.28 -13.03
CA ALA A 253 -11.29 5.86 -12.66
C ALA A 253 -10.89 7.01 -13.62
N ARG A 254 -11.23 6.89 -14.91
CA ARG A 254 -11.01 7.95 -15.90
C ARG A 254 -11.88 9.18 -15.65
N ALA A 255 -13.15 9.00 -15.31
CA ALA A 255 -14.06 10.12 -15.03
C ALA A 255 -13.54 10.98 -13.87
N ILE A 256 -13.00 10.35 -12.81
CA ILE A 256 -12.34 11.06 -11.71
C ILE A 256 -11.12 11.83 -12.21
N LEU A 257 -10.27 11.21 -13.03
CA LEU A 257 -9.11 11.88 -13.60
C LEU A 257 -9.51 13.07 -14.48
N ASP A 258 -10.55 12.96 -15.30
CA ASP A 258 -11.04 14.06 -16.13
C ASP A 258 -11.55 15.23 -15.28
N GLU A 259 -12.29 14.95 -14.21
CA GLU A 259 -12.73 15.95 -13.24
C GLU A 259 -11.53 16.58 -12.50
N MET A 260 -10.47 15.83 -12.20
CA MET A 260 -9.21 16.38 -11.69
C MET A 260 -8.53 17.27 -12.73
N CYS A 261 -8.56 16.91 -14.02
CA CYS A 261 -7.95 17.69 -15.10
C CYS A 261 -8.67 19.03 -15.34
N GLU A 262 -9.94 19.18 -14.95
CA GLU A 262 -10.62 20.47 -14.97
C GLU A 262 -9.88 21.52 -14.13
N SER A 263 -9.22 21.12 -13.04
CA SER A 263 -8.40 22.00 -12.20
C SER A 263 -7.11 22.49 -12.87
N LEU A 264 -6.69 21.88 -13.99
CA LEU A 264 -5.53 22.29 -14.77
C LEU A 264 -5.84 23.43 -15.75
N LYS A 265 -7.13 23.70 -16.03
CA LYS A 265 -7.51 24.74 -17.01
C LYS A 265 -7.15 26.14 -16.49
N PRO A 266 -6.69 27.06 -17.35
CA PRO A 266 -6.23 28.40 -16.94
C PRO A 266 -7.34 29.27 -16.29
N ASN A 267 -8.61 28.98 -16.61
CA ASN A 267 -9.78 29.65 -16.04
C ASN A 267 -10.54 28.75 -15.05
N ALA A 268 -9.89 27.72 -14.49
CA ALA A 268 -10.54 26.84 -13.54
C ALA A 268 -11.05 27.68 -12.35
N PRO A 269 -12.33 27.53 -11.96
CA PRO A 269 -12.83 28.23 -10.79
C PRO A 269 -12.00 27.78 -9.59
N GLN A 270 -11.35 28.73 -8.92
CA GLN A 270 -10.74 28.51 -7.59
C GLN A 270 -11.84 28.35 -6.51
N SER A 271 -12.95 27.70 -6.87
CA SER A 271 -14.04 27.37 -5.96
C SER A 271 -13.64 26.19 -5.07
N GLU A 272 -14.19 26.13 -3.86
CA GLU A 272 -14.10 24.99 -2.93
C GLU A 272 -14.46 23.62 -3.56
N ASN A 273 -15.16 23.61 -4.70
CA ASN A 273 -15.65 22.40 -5.35
C ASN A 273 -14.73 21.81 -6.45
N CYS A 274 -13.55 22.39 -6.72
CA CYS A 274 -12.65 21.82 -7.74
C CYS A 274 -11.88 20.62 -7.17
N LEU A 275 -11.79 19.51 -7.92
CA LEU A 275 -10.93 18.39 -7.53
C LEU A 275 -9.45 18.83 -7.47
N PRO A 276 -8.62 18.19 -6.63
CA PRO A 276 -7.19 18.48 -6.58
C PRO A 276 -6.53 18.20 -7.93
N LYS A 277 -5.41 18.90 -8.18
CA LYS A 277 -4.63 18.69 -9.40
C LYS A 277 -4.16 17.23 -9.50
N PRO A 278 -4.28 16.61 -10.69
CA PRO A 278 -3.79 15.26 -10.90
C PRO A 278 -2.27 15.24 -10.87
N THR A 279 -1.71 14.10 -10.52
CA THR A 279 -0.27 13.84 -10.53
C THR A 279 0.07 12.80 -11.58
N THR A 280 1.34 12.69 -11.97
CA THR A 280 1.81 11.59 -12.85
C THR A 280 1.42 10.21 -12.33
N TYR A 281 1.32 10.04 -11.01
CA TYR A 281 0.84 8.82 -10.38
C TYR A 281 -0.65 8.56 -10.67
N THR A 282 -1.50 9.59 -10.59
CA THR A 282 -2.93 9.50 -10.95
C THR A 282 -3.12 8.96 -12.37
N PHE A 283 -2.38 9.51 -13.33
CA PHE A 283 -2.38 9.04 -14.72
C PHE A 283 -1.95 7.57 -14.82
N SER A 284 -0.90 7.18 -14.10
CA SER A 284 -0.39 5.80 -14.12
C SER A 284 -1.41 4.78 -13.59
N ILE A 285 -2.24 5.15 -12.61
CA ILE A 285 -3.30 4.28 -12.08
C ILE A 285 -4.35 4.02 -13.14
N VAL A 286 -4.84 5.07 -13.81
CA VAL A 286 -5.87 4.94 -14.86
C VAL A 286 -5.34 4.17 -16.07
N MET A 287 -4.09 4.44 -16.47
CA MET A 287 -3.42 3.66 -17.52
C MET A 287 -3.30 2.17 -17.15
N SER A 288 -2.93 1.86 -15.90
CA SER A 288 -2.85 0.48 -15.42
C SER A 288 -4.23 -0.20 -15.42
N ALA A 289 -5.30 0.54 -15.09
CA ALA A 289 -6.68 0.05 -15.16
C ALA A 289 -7.05 -0.36 -16.59
N TYR A 290 -6.84 0.53 -17.57
CA TYR A 290 -7.09 0.23 -18.99
C TYR A 290 -6.21 -0.91 -19.51
N GLY A 291 -4.92 -0.93 -19.14
CA GLY A 291 -4.00 -2.01 -19.51
C GLY A 291 -4.45 -3.38 -18.99
N ARG A 292 -4.98 -3.44 -17.76
CA ARG A 292 -5.56 -4.67 -17.20
C ARG A 292 -6.83 -5.12 -17.93
N MET A 293 -7.56 -4.21 -18.57
CA MET A 293 -8.71 -4.53 -19.42
C MET A 293 -8.35 -4.78 -20.89
N ALA A 294 -7.06 -4.76 -21.24
CA ALA A 294 -6.58 -4.85 -22.63
C ALA A 294 -7.12 -3.73 -23.56
N ARG A 295 -7.48 -2.57 -22.98
CA ARG A 295 -7.94 -1.38 -23.73
C ARG A 295 -6.74 -0.52 -24.16
N ILE A 296 -5.93 -1.06 -25.06
CA ILE A 296 -4.66 -0.44 -25.46
C ILE A 296 -4.84 0.96 -26.03
N ASP A 297 -5.85 1.19 -26.86
CA ASP A 297 -6.10 2.50 -27.48
C ASP A 297 -6.30 3.60 -26.44
N ASP A 298 -6.96 3.30 -25.33
CA ASP A 298 -7.21 4.25 -24.26
C ASP A 298 -5.94 4.52 -23.44
N VAL A 299 -5.09 3.50 -23.23
CA VAL A 299 -3.76 3.67 -22.63
C VAL A 299 -2.89 4.59 -23.48
N VAL A 300 -2.87 4.36 -24.81
CA VAL A 300 -2.05 5.15 -25.75
C VAL A 300 -2.55 6.59 -25.83
N LYS A 301 -3.87 6.81 -25.93
CA LYS A 301 -4.47 8.16 -25.91
C LYS A 301 -4.12 8.90 -24.63
N LEU A 302 -4.23 8.22 -23.48
CA LEU A 302 -3.92 8.83 -22.19
C LEU A 302 -2.43 9.14 -22.03
N PHE A 303 -1.55 8.26 -22.49
CA PHE A 303 -0.11 8.50 -22.47
C PHE A 303 0.28 9.72 -23.31
N LYS A 304 -0.21 9.82 -24.55
CA LYS A 304 0.03 10.98 -25.42
C LYS A 304 -0.53 12.28 -24.83
N TYR A 305 -1.69 12.20 -24.18
CA TYR A 305 -2.24 13.35 -23.48
C TYR A 305 -1.33 13.82 -22.34
N LEU A 306 -0.80 12.89 -21.53
CA LEU A 306 0.17 13.20 -20.48
C LEU A 306 1.47 13.78 -21.04
N GLU A 307 1.98 13.28 -22.16
CA GLU A 307 3.15 13.85 -22.85
C GLU A 307 2.89 15.29 -23.29
N GLY A 308 1.70 15.58 -23.83
CA GLY A 308 1.28 16.94 -24.17
C GLY A 308 1.28 17.86 -22.95
N LEU A 309 0.65 17.43 -21.86
CA LEU A 309 0.64 18.19 -20.59
C LEU A 309 2.04 18.42 -20.03
N SER A 310 2.96 17.47 -20.21
CA SER A 310 4.34 17.61 -19.72
C SER A 310 5.16 18.70 -20.40
N GLN A 311 4.76 19.13 -21.60
CA GLN A 311 5.37 20.28 -22.28
C GLN A 311 4.99 21.61 -21.61
N GLU A 312 3.81 21.68 -21.01
CA GLU A 312 3.30 22.86 -20.31
C GLU A 312 3.69 22.85 -18.82
N ASP A 313 3.65 21.67 -18.19
CA ASP A 313 3.99 21.46 -16.79
C ASP A 313 5.00 20.30 -16.62
N PRO A 314 6.30 20.60 -16.40
CA PRO A 314 7.31 19.57 -16.18
C PRO A 314 7.03 18.63 -15.00
N SER A 315 6.17 19.01 -14.04
CA SER A 315 5.77 18.13 -12.93
C SER A 315 4.91 16.94 -13.40
N LEU A 316 4.30 17.05 -14.58
CA LEU A 316 3.47 16.01 -15.22
C LEU A 316 4.25 15.13 -16.20
N THR A 317 5.59 15.17 -16.19
CA THR A 317 6.39 14.34 -17.08
C THR A 317 6.16 12.84 -16.83
N PRO A 318 5.87 12.01 -17.86
CA PRO A 318 5.61 10.59 -17.69
C PRO A 318 6.63 9.89 -16.79
N SER A 319 6.10 9.14 -15.82
CA SER A 319 6.89 8.39 -14.84
C SER A 319 7.20 6.97 -15.35
N THR A 320 8.12 6.26 -14.69
CA THR A 320 8.40 4.84 -14.96
C THR A 320 7.13 4.00 -14.94
N HIS A 321 6.21 4.26 -14.00
CA HIS A 321 4.94 3.52 -13.90
C HIS A 321 4.01 3.75 -15.11
N CYS A 322 4.04 4.94 -15.73
CA CYS A 322 3.29 5.22 -16.95
C CYS A 322 3.82 4.35 -18.10
N TYR A 323 5.15 4.32 -18.28
CA TYR A 323 5.78 3.46 -19.30
C TYR A 323 5.54 1.98 -19.06
N LEU A 324 5.67 1.50 -17.81
CA LEU A 324 5.38 0.10 -17.47
C LEU A 324 3.92 -0.27 -17.80
N SER A 325 2.97 0.61 -17.48
CA SER A 325 1.55 0.39 -17.81
C SER A 325 1.34 0.30 -19.32
N LEU A 326 2.02 1.14 -20.10
CA LEU A 326 1.99 1.09 -21.56
C LEU A 326 2.61 -0.20 -22.13
N ILE A 327 3.79 -0.59 -21.63
CA ILE A 327 4.49 -1.83 -22.01
C ILE A 327 3.61 -3.05 -21.71
N TRP A 328 3.04 -3.15 -20.52
CA TRP A 328 2.17 -4.26 -20.16
C TRP A 328 0.87 -4.28 -20.98
N ALA A 329 0.32 -3.12 -21.32
CA ALA A 329 -0.86 -3.04 -22.18
C ALA A 329 -0.55 -3.58 -23.59
N TYR A 330 0.57 -3.18 -24.22
CA TYR A 330 0.99 -3.71 -25.52
C TYR A 330 1.32 -5.20 -25.46
N ALA A 331 2.01 -5.64 -24.41
CA ALA A 331 2.35 -7.05 -24.21
C ALA A 331 1.09 -7.92 -24.10
N LYS A 332 0.03 -7.41 -23.46
CA LYS A 332 -1.23 -8.15 -23.28
C LYS A 332 -1.99 -8.39 -24.59
N VAL A 333 -1.84 -7.48 -25.56
CA VAL A 333 -2.41 -7.65 -26.92
C VAL A 333 -1.43 -8.31 -27.89
N ASN A 334 -0.30 -8.83 -27.40
CA ASN A 334 0.79 -9.45 -28.16
C ASN A 334 1.39 -8.54 -29.26
N ASP A 335 1.35 -7.23 -29.06
CA ASP A 335 1.97 -6.26 -29.97
C ASP A 335 3.44 -6.06 -29.60
N ALA A 336 4.28 -7.01 -30.03
CA ALA A 336 5.68 -7.08 -29.64
C ALA A 336 6.51 -5.88 -30.09
N ALA A 337 6.25 -5.38 -31.30
CA ALA A 337 6.95 -4.22 -31.84
C ALA A 337 6.69 -2.96 -31.00
N ASN A 338 5.43 -2.67 -30.66
CA ASN A 338 5.12 -1.53 -29.82
C ASN A 338 5.51 -1.75 -28.34
N THR A 339 5.48 -2.99 -27.86
CA THR A 339 6.00 -3.34 -26.52
C THR A 339 7.48 -2.98 -26.41
N GLU A 340 8.30 -3.37 -27.42
CA GLU A 340 9.72 -3.03 -27.49
C GLU A 340 9.94 -1.52 -27.64
N ALA A 341 9.21 -0.86 -28.54
CA ALA A 341 9.33 0.58 -28.76
C ALA A 341 9.06 1.38 -27.47
N ALA A 342 8.04 1.00 -26.70
CA ALA A 342 7.72 1.64 -25.41
C ALA A 342 8.83 1.45 -24.37
N LEU A 343 9.48 0.27 -24.32
CA LEU A 343 10.64 0.04 -23.46
C LEU A 343 11.83 0.92 -23.88
N MET A 344 12.09 1.04 -25.17
CA MET A 344 13.19 1.87 -25.68
C MET A 344 12.96 3.35 -25.40
N GLN A 345 11.72 3.84 -25.55
CA GLN A 345 11.34 5.21 -25.16
C GLN A 345 11.56 5.45 -23.67
N MET A 346 11.18 4.49 -22.80
CA MET A 346 11.44 4.60 -21.37
C MET A 346 12.94 4.70 -21.04
N ILE A 347 13.77 3.89 -21.69
CA ILE A 347 15.23 3.91 -21.50
C ILE A 347 15.82 5.24 -21.94
N GLN A 348 15.41 5.75 -23.11
CA GLN A 348 15.85 7.03 -23.64
C GLN A 348 15.47 8.18 -22.70
N ALA A 349 14.19 8.24 -22.29
CA ALA A 349 13.70 9.27 -21.37
C ALA A 349 14.41 9.24 -20.02
N LYS A 350 14.73 8.06 -19.49
CA LYS A 350 15.55 7.91 -18.28
C LYS A 350 16.98 8.40 -18.48
N SER A 351 17.58 8.12 -19.65
CA SER A 351 18.93 8.56 -19.99
C SER A 351 19.05 10.08 -20.04
N GLU A 352 18.07 10.76 -20.64
CA GLU A 352 18.03 12.21 -20.75
C GLU A 352 17.90 12.90 -19.39
N ARG A 353 17.23 12.26 -18.42
CA ARG A 353 17.08 12.77 -17.04
C ARG A 353 18.31 12.52 -16.14
N GLY A 354 19.45 12.12 -16.72
CA GLY A 354 20.66 11.81 -15.96
C GLY A 354 20.54 10.56 -15.08
N ASN A 355 19.48 9.78 -15.26
CA ASN A 355 19.30 8.49 -14.61
C ASN A 355 18.97 7.39 -15.63
N PRO A 356 19.86 7.11 -16.62
CA PRO A 356 19.67 6.06 -17.64
C PRO A 356 19.43 4.68 -17.03
N THR A 357 19.72 4.53 -15.74
CA THR A 357 20.01 3.25 -15.13
C THR A 357 19.23 2.90 -13.87
N GLY A 358 18.55 3.86 -13.23
CA GLY A 358 17.74 3.63 -12.03
C GLY A 358 16.58 2.68 -12.33
N ASP A 359 16.70 1.45 -11.82
CA ASP A 359 15.76 0.33 -11.92
C ASP A 359 15.16 0.16 -13.33
N LEU A 360 15.96 -0.43 -14.22
CA LEU A 360 15.37 -1.17 -15.34
C LEU A 360 14.63 -2.36 -14.72
N ASP A 361 13.31 -2.21 -14.60
CA ASP A 361 12.46 -3.27 -14.08
C ASP A 361 12.64 -4.53 -14.93
N THR A 362 13.11 -5.62 -14.31
CA THR A 362 13.21 -6.94 -14.94
C THR A 362 11.84 -7.39 -15.47
N GLY A 363 10.75 -6.89 -14.89
CA GLY A 363 9.39 -7.05 -15.40
C GLY A 363 9.18 -6.45 -16.80
N ALA A 364 9.76 -5.29 -17.11
CA ALA A 364 9.61 -4.63 -18.41
C ALA A 364 10.29 -5.43 -19.54
N TRP A 365 11.53 -5.85 -19.32
CA TRP A 365 12.26 -6.72 -20.25
C TRP A 365 11.53 -8.05 -20.45
N ASN A 366 11.06 -8.65 -19.35
CA ASN A 366 10.29 -9.87 -19.39
C ASN A 366 8.99 -9.74 -20.20
N ALA A 367 8.31 -8.59 -20.13
CA ALA A 367 7.11 -8.31 -20.90
C ALA A 367 7.41 -8.24 -22.40
N VAL A 368 8.48 -7.55 -22.81
CA VAL A 368 8.93 -7.48 -24.22
C VAL A 368 9.27 -8.88 -24.75
N LEU A 369 10.07 -9.64 -24.01
CA LEU A 369 10.48 -11.00 -24.38
C LEU A 369 9.27 -11.94 -24.51
N GLN A 370 8.30 -11.83 -23.59
CA GLN A 370 7.06 -12.60 -23.64
C GLN A 370 6.22 -12.21 -24.86
N SER A 371 6.07 -10.90 -25.11
CA SER A 371 5.31 -10.37 -26.24
C SER A 371 5.87 -10.87 -27.56
N TRP A 372 7.19 -10.83 -27.75
CA TRP A 372 7.83 -11.41 -28.95
C TRP A 372 7.60 -12.92 -29.04
N ALA A 373 7.77 -13.68 -27.96
CA ALA A 373 7.55 -15.13 -27.95
C ALA A 373 6.09 -15.53 -28.24
N ASP A 374 5.13 -14.63 -28.02
CA ASP A 374 3.71 -14.85 -28.27
C ASP A 374 3.19 -14.21 -29.58
N SER A 375 3.93 -13.27 -30.17
CA SER A 375 3.54 -12.52 -31.37
C SER A 375 3.25 -13.37 -32.62
N GLY A 376 3.81 -14.58 -32.70
CA GLY A 376 3.73 -15.40 -33.91
C GLY A 376 4.53 -14.86 -35.10
N ASP A 377 5.31 -13.79 -34.91
CA ASP A 377 6.18 -13.20 -35.93
C ASP A 377 7.28 -14.23 -36.33
N PRO A 378 7.53 -14.45 -37.64
CA PRO A 378 8.62 -15.30 -38.11
C PRO A 378 10.00 -14.88 -37.56
N ASN A 379 10.21 -13.59 -37.36
CA ASN A 379 11.46 -13.00 -36.87
C ASN A 379 11.49 -12.85 -35.35
N ALA A 380 10.47 -13.32 -34.62
CA ALA A 380 10.40 -13.17 -33.17
C ALA A 380 11.67 -13.66 -32.45
N THR A 381 12.21 -14.79 -32.89
CA THR A 381 13.45 -15.35 -32.34
C THR A 381 14.67 -14.44 -32.56
N GLU A 382 14.82 -13.86 -33.74
CA GLU A 382 15.92 -12.93 -34.04
C GLU A 382 15.78 -11.65 -33.19
N ASN A 383 14.55 -11.14 -33.06
CA ASN A 383 14.27 -9.98 -32.23
C ASN A 383 14.53 -10.25 -30.74
N ILE A 384 14.14 -11.43 -30.23
CA ILE A 384 14.45 -11.84 -28.85
C ILE A 384 15.97 -11.91 -28.63
N ALA A 385 16.72 -12.51 -29.57
CA ALA A 385 18.17 -12.58 -29.48
C ALA A 385 18.82 -11.18 -29.47
N LEU A 386 18.35 -10.27 -30.33
CA LEU A 386 18.81 -8.88 -30.37
C LEU A 386 18.51 -8.14 -29.06
N ILE A 387 17.33 -8.35 -28.48
CA ILE A 387 16.94 -7.75 -27.20
C ILE A 387 17.82 -8.29 -26.06
N ILE A 388 18.10 -9.59 -26.03
CA ILE A 388 19.01 -10.20 -25.04
C ILE A 388 20.42 -9.62 -25.16
N GLN A 389 20.94 -9.50 -26.38
CA GLN A 389 22.27 -8.91 -26.62
C GLN A 389 22.33 -7.44 -26.15
N ARG A 390 21.28 -6.66 -26.40
CA ARG A 390 21.17 -5.28 -25.90
C ARG A 390 21.13 -5.25 -24.38
N LEU A 391 20.38 -6.15 -23.74
CA LEU A 391 20.31 -6.26 -22.29
C LEU A 391 21.68 -6.59 -21.69
N GLN A 392 22.40 -7.56 -22.26
CA GLN A 392 23.77 -7.90 -21.86
C GLN A 392 24.72 -6.71 -21.98
N THR A 393 24.70 -6.01 -23.12
CA THR A 393 25.54 -4.81 -23.34
C THR A 393 25.28 -3.72 -22.29
N ILE A 394 24.01 -3.52 -21.90
CA ILE A 394 23.64 -2.55 -20.85
C ILE A 394 24.16 -3.02 -19.49
N CYS A 395 24.10 -4.31 -19.19
CA CYS A 395 24.57 -4.88 -17.92
C CYS A 395 26.09 -4.83 -17.79
N GLU A 396 26.82 -5.18 -18.86
CA GLU A 396 28.28 -5.11 -18.94
C GLU A 396 28.79 -3.68 -18.72
N LYS A 397 28.19 -2.70 -19.40
CA LYS A 397 28.51 -1.27 -19.21
C LYS A 397 28.32 -0.78 -17.77
N ARG A 398 27.47 -1.45 -16.99
CA ARG A 398 27.18 -1.10 -15.59
C ARG A 398 28.02 -1.87 -14.58
N GLY A 399 28.83 -2.83 -15.02
CA GLY A 399 29.55 -3.72 -14.10
C GLY A 399 28.62 -4.53 -13.19
N ILE A 400 27.36 -4.75 -13.61
CA ILE A 400 26.43 -5.63 -12.90
C ILE A 400 26.95 -7.05 -13.10
N LYS A 401 27.60 -7.58 -12.06
CA LYS A 401 28.07 -8.97 -12.02
C LYS A 401 26.94 -9.86 -11.53
N GLY A 402 26.39 -10.67 -12.42
CA GLY A 402 25.31 -11.60 -12.13
C GLY A 402 24.44 -11.84 -13.34
N ASP A 403 23.80 -13.00 -13.39
CA ASP A 403 23.00 -13.44 -14.53
C ASP A 403 21.67 -12.67 -14.55
N VAL A 404 21.66 -11.52 -15.24
CA VAL A 404 20.45 -10.70 -15.43
C VAL A 404 19.40 -11.46 -16.26
N LEU A 405 19.86 -12.45 -17.03
CA LEU A 405 19.03 -13.40 -17.72
C LEU A 405 18.62 -14.50 -16.74
N THR A 406 17.45 -14.35 -16.15
CA THR A 406 16.88 -15.42 -15.32
C THR A 406 16.51 -16.64 -16.18
N ALA A 407 16.37 -17.81 -15.56
CA ALA A 407 15.80 -19.01 -16.20
C ALA A 407 14.46 -18.72 -16.93
N VAL A 408 13.69 -17.72 -16.46
CA VAL A 408 12.46 -17.27 -17.12
C VAL A 408 12.73 -16.72 -18.52
N THR A 409 13.82 -15.99 -18.73
CA THR A 409 14.22 -15.44 -20.03
C THR A 409 14.58 -16.54 -21.03
N TYR A 410 15.41 -17.49 -20.61
CA TYR A 410 15.79 -18.65 -21.44
C TYR A 410 14.59 -19.53 -21.80
N ASN A 411 13.70 -19.77 -20.84
CA ASN A 411 12.46 -20.54 -21.07
C ASN A 411 11.55 -19.87 -22.12
N LYS A 412 11.51 -18.54 -22.18
CA LYS A 412 10.74 -17.80 -23.20
C LYS A 412 11.35 -17.94 -24.59
N LEU A 413 12.67 -17.79 -24.70
CA LEU A 413 13.39 -18.00 -25.96
C LEU A 413 13.21 -19.44 -26.46
N LEU A 414 13.34 -20.43 -25.58
CA LEU A 414 13.10 -21.84 -25.89
C LEU A 414 11.66 -22.06 -26.41
N ARG A 415 10.65 -21.48 -25.74
CA ARG A 415 9.25 -21.55 -26.19
C ARG A 415 9.06 -20.92 -27.57
N SER A 416 9.71 -19.79 -27.86
CA SER A 416 9.69 -19.15 -29.19
C SER A 416 10.24 -20.09 -30.26
N HIS A 417 11.42 -20.68 -30.05
CA HIS A 417 12.02 -21.63 -31.00
C HIS A 417 11.13 -22.85 -31.25
N VAL A 418 10.51 -23.39 -30.20
CA VAL A 418 9.57 -24.52 -30.31
C VAL A 418 8.34 -24.12 -31.12
N LYS A 419 7.74 -22.95 -30.86
CA LYS A 419 6.60 -22.43 -31.63
C LYS A 419 6.92 -22.25 -33.11
N GLN A 420 8.13 -21.78 -33.41
CA GLN A 420 8.62 -21.61 -34.79
C GLN A 420 9.15 -22.91 -35.43
N ARG A 421 9.04 -24.06 -34.74
CA ARG A 421 9.54 -25.38 -35.17
C ARG A 421 11.06 -25.41 -35.44
N ASN A 422 11.82 -24.50 -34.85
CA ASN A 422 13.27 -24.45 -34.94
C ASN A 422 13.91 -25.27 -33.80
N LEU A 423 13.77 -26.61 -33.89
CA LEU A 423 14.21 -27.54 -32.85
C LEU A 423 15.73 -27.55 -32.63
N VAL A 424 16.52 -27.22 -33.65
CA VAL A 424 17.98 -27.18 -33.57
C VAL A 424 18.43 -26.01 -32.69
N GLU A 425 17.88 -24.82 -32.92
CA GLU A 425 18.20 -23.66 -32.09
C GLU A 425 17.60 -23.80 -30.68
N ALA A 426 16.42 -24.39 -30.52
CA ALA A 426 15.87 -24.73 -29.20
C ALA A 426 16.84 -25.60 -28.38
N GLN A 427 17.44 -26.63 -28.99
CA GLN A 427 18.44 -27.47 -28.31
C GLN A 427 19.70 -26.70 -27.95
N LYS A 428 20.16 -25.77 -28.80
CA LYS A 428 21.31 -24.92 -28.50
C LYS A 428 21.03 -23.98 -27.33
N THR A 429 19.87 -23.30 -27.32
CA THR A 429 19.45 -22.45 -26.21
C THR A 429 19.34 -23.24 -24.91
N PHE A 430 18.81 -24.47 -24.96
CA PHE A 430 18.71 -25.32 -23.78
C PHE A 430 20.08 -25.72 -23.23
N ARG A 431 21.04 -26.08 -24.08
CA ARG A 431 22.42 -26.34 -23.64
C ARG A 431 23.08 -25.10 -23.07
N TRP A 432 22.90 -23.95 -23.73
CA TRP A 432 23.43 -22.67 -23.24
C TRP A 432 22.89 -22.34 -21.83
N MET A 433 21.60 -22.60 -21.59
CA MET A 433 20.98 -22.47 -20.26
C MET A 433 21.57 -23.44 -19.21
N GLN A 434 22.05 -24.63 -19.60
CA GLN A 434 22.67 -25.59 -18.68
C GLN A 434 24.13 -25.25 -18.33
N GLU A 435 24.78 -24.43 -19.16
CA GLU A 435 26.19 -24.04 -19.02
C GLU A 435 26.37 -22.75 -18.20
N GLN A 436 25.30 -21.98 -17.97
CA GLN A 436 25.24 -20.88 -17.00
C GLN A 436 24.88 -21.44 -15.62
#